data_AF-A0AAE1EF38-F1
#
_entry.id   AF-A0AAE1EF38-F1
#
_cell.length_a   1.000
_cell.length_b   1.000
_cell.length_c   1.000
_cell.angle_alpha   90.00
_cell.angle_beta   90.00
_cell.angle_gamma   90.00
#
_symmetry.space_group_name_H-M   'P 1'
#
loop_
_entity.id
_entity.type
_entity.pdbx_description
1 polymer ?
#
loop_
_entity_poly.entity_id
_entity_poly.type
_entity_poly.pdbx_seq_one_letter_code
_entity_poly.pdbx_strand_id
1 'polypeptide(L)'
;MNNMTLKIEKGWDMALNNNLYGNFFIAYGVLYVLDSATDRDTRIRIAFDLYKGEMEDIDLPFNNPFSYTTLLGYNYKAKMLFSWDKGNLLTYPVRESGMDTGPPGSDYEDHSHSSS
;
A
#
# COMPACT_ATOMS: atom_id res chain seq x y z
N MET A 1 -8.52 -11.77 -12.63
CA MET A 1 -8.59 -13.24 -12.77
C MET A 1 -9.94 -13.64 -12.22
N ASN A 2 -10.71 -14.35 -13.03
CA ASN A 2 -12.06 -14.72 -12.68
C ASN A 2 -12.05 -15.71 -11.51
N ASN A 3 -12.80 -15.44 -10.44
CA ASN A 3 -12.78 -16.28 -9.23
C ASN A 3 -13.56 -17.60 -9.37
N MET A 4 -14.36 -17.77 -10.42
CA MET A 4 -15.11 -19.01 -10.69
C MET A 4 -14.43 -19.87 -11.75
N THR A 5 -13.76 -19.25 -12.72
CA THR A 5 -13.22 -19.93 -13.90
C THR A 5 -11.70 -19.89 -14.00
N LEU A 6 -11.03 -19.13 -13.13
CA LEU A 6 -9.58 -18.91 -13.12
C LEU A 6 -9.02 -18.33 -14.43
N LYS A 7 -9.89 -17.83 -15.32
CA LYS A 7 -9.47 -17.19 -16.58
C LYS A 7 -8.82 -15.84 -16.30
N ILE A 8 -7.76 -15.54 -17.05
CA ILE A 8 -7.14 -14.22 -17.08
C ILE A 8 -8.08 -13.27 -17.83
N GLU A 9 -8.45 -12.16 -17.20
CA GLU A 9 -9.36 -11.16 -17.78
C GLU A 9 -8.59 -9.93 -18.28
N LYS A 10 -7.48 -9.61 -17.63
CA LYS A 10 -6.54 -8.54 -18.00
C LYS A 10 -5.13 -8.99 -17.65
N GLY A 11 -4.16 -8.56 -18.45
CA GLY A 11 -2.73 -8.75 -18.22
C GLY A 11 -1.97 -7.49 -18.65
N TRP A 12 -0.85 -7.24 -17.99
CA TRP A 12 0.00 -6.09 -18.27
C TRP A 12 1.43 -6.59 -18.45
N ASP A 13 2.05 -6.26 -19.57
CA ASP A 13 3.46 -6.53 -19.82
C ASP A 13 4.29 -5.40 -19.18
N MET A 14 4.74 -5.64 -17.96
CA MET A 14 5.56 -4.69 -17.22
C MET A 14 7.04 -5.07 -17.39
N ALA A 15 7.84 -4.18 -17.97
CA ALA A 15 9.29 -4.34 -18.08
C ALA A 15 9.98 -4.03 -16.74
N LEU A 16 9.61 -4.75 -15.69
CA LEU A 16 10.29 -4.68 -14.39
C LEU A 16 11.52 -5.57 -14.45
N ASN A 17 12.67 -5.03 -14.06
CA ASN A 17 13.83 -5.88 -13.84
C ASN A 17 13.62 -6.63 -12.51
N ASN A 18 13.21 -7.90 -12.60
CA ASN A 18 12.91 -8.74 -11.43
C ASN A 18 14.10 -8.97 -10.50
N ASN A 19 15.34 -8.66 -10.92
CA ASN A 19 16.53 -8.69 -10.06
C ASN A 19 16.78 -7.37 -9.32
N LEU A 20 16.15 -6.27 -9.77
CA LEU A 20 16.28 -4.95 -9.15
C LEU A 20 15.10 -4.63 -8.24
N TYR A 21 13.88 -4.92 -8.67
CA TYR A 21 12.70 -4.60 -7.89
C TYR A 21 12.35 -5.72 -6.90
N GLY A 22 12.30 -5.37 -5.62
CA GLY A 22 11.84 -6.23 -4.54
C GLY A 22 10.36 -6.60 -4.69
N ASN A 23 9.86 -7.40 -3.75
CA ASN A 23 8.45 -7.81 -3.70
C ASN A 23 7.48 -6.65 -3.96
N PHE A 24 6.26 -6.99 -4.36
CA PHE A 24 5.20 -6.03 -4.62
C PHE A 24 3.94 -6.38 -3.84
N PHE A 25 3.02 -5.43 -3.71
CA PHE A 25 1.68 -5.68 -3.20
C PHE A 25 0.65 -4.86 -3.96
N ILE A 26 -0.61 -5.28 -3.92
CA ILE A 26 -1.73 -4.54 -4.52
C ILE A 26 -2.61 -4.00 -3.40
N ALA A 27 -2.84 -2.69 -3.40
CA ALA A 27 -3.80 -2.03 -2.52
C ALA A 27 -4.69 -1.11 -3.33
N TYR A 28 -6.02 -1.20 -3.15
CA TYR A 28 -7.01 -0.37 -3.83
C TYR A 28 -6.88 -0.33 -5.37
N GLY A 29 -6.45 -1.44 -5.97
CA GLY A 29 -6.29 -1.55 -7.43
C GLY A 29 -5.00 -0.91 -7.98
N VAL A 30 -4.08 -0.52 -7.11
CA VAL A 30 -2.75 -0.05 -7.48
C VAL A 30 -1.71 -1.09 -7.04
N LEU A 31 -0.84 -1.48 -7.96
CA LEU A 31 0.34 -2.33 -7.68
C LEU A 31 1.49 -1.43 -7.25
N TYR A 32 2.00 -1.67 -6.05
CA TYR A 32 3.12 -0.96 -5.46
C TYR A 32 4.37 -1.86 -5.44
N VAL A 33 5.50 -1.35 -5.91
CA VAL A 33 6.73 -2.13 -6.08
C VAL A 33 7.85 -1.59 -5.18
N LEU A 34 8.51 -2.48 -4.43
CA LEU A 34 9.68 -2.12 -3.63
C LEU A 34 10.94 -1.99 -4.49
N ASP A 35 11.80 -1.05 -4.12
CA ASP A 35 13.14 -0.85 -4.69
C ASP A 35 14.07 -2.00 -4.33
N SER A 36 13.92 -2.56 -3.14
CA SER A 36 14.78 -3.64 -2.63
C SER A 36 14.02 -4.48 -1.61
N ALA A 37 14.09 -5.80 -1.76
CA ALA A 37 13.57 -6.75 -0.79
C ALA A 37 14.59 -7.11 0.30
N THR A 38 15.87 -6.82 0.08
CA THR A 38 16.97 -7.22 0.97
C THR A 38 17.39 -6.10 1.90
N ASP A 39 17.26 -4.85 1.47
CA ASP A 39 17.65 -3.71 2.28
C ASP A 39 16.64 -3.46 3.40
N ARG A 40 17.17 -3.09 4.57
CA ARG A 40 16.36 -2.76 5.73
C ARG A 40 15.59 -1.45 5.52
N ASP A 41 16.28 -0.44 5.02
CA ASP A 41 15.70 0.83 4.62
C ASP A 41 15.59 0.83 3.11
N THR A 42 14.36 0.70 2.61
CA THR A 42 14.04 0.58 1.19
C THR A 42 12.94 1.57 0.85
N ARG A 43 12.48 1.57 -0.40
CA ARG A 43 11.49 2.52 -0.89
C ARG A 43 10.47 1.81 -1.76
N ILE A 44 9.26 2.33 -1.83
CA ILE A 44 8.30 1.98 -2.88
C ILE A 44 8.52 3.00 -4.00
N ARG A 45 8.88 2.50 -5.17
CA ARG A 45 9.34 3.33 -6.30
C ARG A 45 8.35 3.41 -7.45
N ILE A 46 7.43 2.47 -7.51
CA ILE A 46 6.46 2.40 -8.59
C ILE A 46 5.07 2.21 -8.00
N ALA A 47 4.13 3.00 -8.49
CA ALA A 47 2.70 2.79 -8.37
C ALA A 47 2.13 2.54 -9.77
N PHE A 48 1.44 1.42 -9.95
CA PHE A 48 0.82 1.05 -11.23
C PHE A 48 -0.68 0.89 -11.06
N ASP A 49 -1.46 1.80 -11.65
CA ASP A 49 -2.92 1.79 -11.63
C ASP A 49 -3.44 0.67 -12.55
N LEU A 50 -4.00 -0.38 -11.96
CA LEU A 50 -4.50 -1.55 -12.70
C LEU A 50 -5.82 -1.25 -13.44
N TYR A 51 -6.51 -0.15 -13.15
CA TYR A 51 -7.71 0.23 -13.88
C TYR A 51 -7.35 0.94 -15.18
N LYS A 52 -6.36 1.84 -15.12
CA LYS A 52 -5.91 2.67 -16.25
C LYS A 52 -4.76 2.04 -17.05
N GLY A 53 -3.99 1.15 -16.42
CA GLY A 53 -2.74 0.62 -16.99
C GLY A 53 -1.63 1.67 -17.03
N GLU A 54 -1.64 2.62 -16.08
CA GLU A 54 -0.69 3.73 -16.02
C GLU A 54 0.31 3.54 -14.87
N MET A 55 1.56 3.90 -15.11
CA MET A 55 2.65 3.82 -14.14
C MET A 55 3.06 5.21 -13.67
N GLU A 56 3.33 5.35 -12.38
CA GLU A 56 3.87 6.54 -11.74
C GLU A 56 5.14 6.19 -10.95
N ASP A 57 6.19 6.98 -11.13
CA ASP A 57 7.39 6.93 -10.28
C ASP A 57 7.09 7.68 -8.99
N ILE A 58 7.16 6.96 -7.88
CA ILE A 58 6.84 7.47 -6.55
C ILE A 58 8.04 7.26 -5.63
N ASP A 59 8.00 7.89 -4.46
CA ASP A 59 9.15 7.86 -3.57
C ASP A 59 8.74 7.69 -2.10
N LEU A 60 8.11 6.56 -1.78
CA LEU A 60 7.61 6.31 -0.42
C LEU A 60 8.63 5.51 0.40
N PRO A 61 9.05 5.97 1.58
CA PRO A 61 9.93 5.20 2.45
C PRO A 61 9.23 3.93 2.95
N PHE A 62 9.96 2.81 2.96
CA PHE A 62 9.50 1.55 3.52
C PHE A 62 10.62 0.91 4.35
N ASN A 63 10.28 0.46 5.56
CA ASN A 63 11.26 -0.20 6.44
C ASN A 63 10.91 -1.68 6.54
N ASN A 64 11.90 -2.53 6.24
CA ASN A 64 11.91 -3.96 6.50
C ASN A 64 12.92 -4.23 7.64
N PRO A 65 12.50 -4.23 8.92
CA PRO A 65 13.42 -4.33 10.06
C PRO A 65 14.33 -5.55 10.06
N PHE A 66 13.92 -6.65 9.42
CA PHE A 66 14.63 -7.93 9.45
C PHE A 66 15.35 -8.27 8.13
N SER A 67 15.26 -7.38 7.13
CA SER A 67 15.72 -7.61 5.76
C SER A 67 15.08 -8.84 5.11
N TYR A 68 15.35 -9.06 3.83
CA TYR A 68 14.90 -10.25 3.08
C TYR A 68 13.40 -10.50 3.18
N THR A 69 12.60 -9.53 2.74
CA THR A 69 11.17 -9.75 2.53
C THR A 69 10.98 -10.84 1.48
N THR A 70 10.12 -11.81 1.77
CA THR A 70 9.74 -12.87 0.81
C THR A 70 8.27 -12.80 0.42
N LEU A 71 7.47 -12.04 1.16
CA LEU A 71 6.04 -11.86 0.90
C LEU A 71 5.60 -10.48 1.36
N LEU A 72 4.75 -9.85 0.54
CA LEU A 72 3.95 -8.69 0.92
C LEU A 72 2.49 -8.93 0.54
N GLY A 73 1.58 -8.74 1.49
CA GLY A 73 0.16 -8.96 1.28
C GLY A 73 -0.69 -7.90 1.95
N TYR A 74 -1.64 -7.32 1.22
CA TYR A 74 -2.56 -6.31 1.76
C TYR A 74 -3.92 -6.92 2.12
N ASN A 75 -4.42 -6.57 3.30
CA ASN A 75 -5.78 -6.88 3.73
C ASN A 75 -6.63 -5.62 3.73
N TYR A 76 -7.57 -5.54 2.78
CA TYR A 76 -8.44 -4.37 2.61
C TYR A 76 -9.40 -4.12 3.79
N LYS A 77 -9.83 -5.17 4.51
CA LYS A 77 -10.76 -5.02 5.64
C LYS A 77 -10.05 -4.44 6.85
N ALA A 78 -8.84 -4.93 7.12
CA ALA A 78 -8.03 -4.47 8.24
C ALA A 78 -7.26 -3.17 7.93
N LYS A 79 -7.15 -2.81 6.65
CA LYS A 79 -6.26 -1.74 6.16
C LYS A 79 -4.81 -1.95 6.62
N MET A 80 -4.37 -3.20 6.56
CA MET A 80 -3.03 -3.62 7.00
C MET A 80 -2.27 -4.28 5.85
N LEU A 81 -1.00 -3.90 5.70
CA LEU A 81 -0.01 -4.61 4.92
C LEU A 81 0.73 -5.59 5.83
N PHE A 82 0.93 -6.82 5.38
CA PHE A 82 1.67 -7.86 6.06
C PHE A 82 2.97 -8.13 5.29
N SER A 83 4.10 -8.23 5.99
CA SER A 83 5.37 -8.70 5.41
C SER A 83 5.85 -9.96 6.09
N TRP A 84 6.53 -10.82 5.34
CA TRP A 84 7.30 -11.94 5.88
C TRP A 84 8.78 -11.70 5.65
N ASP A 85 9.49 -11.36 6.72
CA ASP A 85 10.87 -10.86 6.67
C ASP A 85 11.75 -11.77 7.53
N LYS A 86 12.60 -12.58 6.87
CA LYS A 86 13.53 -13.52 7.52
C LYS A 86 12.89 -14.38 8.63
N GLY A 87 11.65 -14.85 8.42
CA GLY A 87 10.92 -15.67 9.39
C GLY A 87 10.06 -14.90 10.39
N ASN A 88 10.00 -13.57 10.29
CA ASN A 88 9.18 -12.71 11.13
C ASN A 88 7.97 -12.19 10.33
N LEU A 89 6.79 -12.25 10.94
CA LEU A 89 5.58 -11.59 10.41
C LEU A 89 5.52 -10.16 10.95
N LEU A 90 5.46 -9.17 10.06
CA LEU A 90 5.23 -7.78 10.43
C LEU A 90 3.93 -7.26 9.84
N THR A 91 3.41 -6.21 10.47
CA THR A 91 2.17 -5.55 10.06
C THR A 91 2.36 -4.04 10.02
N TYR A 92 1.89 -3.42 8.94
CA TYR A 92 1.98 -1.98 8.70
C TYR A 92 0.56 -1.43 8.43
N PRO A 93 0.09 -0.43 9.19
CA PRO A 93 -1.16 0.23 8.87
C PRO A 93 -1.01 1.03 7.56
N VAL A 94 -1.93 0.82 6.63
CA VAL A 94 -1.96 1.56 5.35
C VAL A 94 -2.96 2.70 5.48
N ARG A 95 -2.52 3.91 5.16
CA ARG A 95 -3.36 5.12 5.18
C ARG A 95 -3.59 5.60 3.75
N GLU A 96 -4.82 5.99 3.47
CA GLU A 96 -5.19 6.65 2.22
C GLU A 96 -4.93 8.16 2.38
N SER A 97 -4.24 8.77 1.41
CA SER A 97 -4.06 10.22 1.38
C SER A 97 -5.41 10.88 1.08
N GLY A 98 -6.02 11.49 2.10
CA GLY A 98 -7.35 12.12 2.00
C GLY A 98 -8.20 11.98 3.25
N MET A 99 -7.85 11.06 4.17
CA MET A 99 -8.39 11.08 5.53
C MET A 99 -7.48 11.96 6.41
N ASP A 100 -7.57 13.26 6.21
CA ASP A 100 -7.14 14.24 7.20
C ASP A 100 -8.11 14.14 8.38
N THR A 101 -7.93 13.14 9.24
CA THR A 101 -8.62 13.13 10.53
C THR A 101 -7.98 14.25 11.32
N GLY A 102 -8.61 15.42 11.32
CA GLY A 102 -8.30 16.50 12.25
C GLY A 102 -8.19 15.96 13.69
N PRO A 103 -7.49 16.68 14.58
CA PRO A 103 -7.31 16.23 15.96
C PRO A 103 -8.68 15.90 16.59
N PRO A 104 -8.79 14.83 17.38
CA PRO A 104 -10.06 14.43 17.96
C PRO A 104 -10.50 15.51 18.97
N GLY A 105 -11.56 16.25 18.64
CA GLY A 105 -12.30 17.06 19.62
C GLY A 105 -12.59 18.53 19.30
N SER A 106 -12.79 18.93 18.04
CA SER A 106 -13.22 20.31 17.72
C SER A 106 -14.73 20.54 17.58
N ASP A 107 -15.59 19.56 17.90
CA ASP A 107 -17.05 19.72 17.79
C ASP A 107 -17.68 20.03 19.15
N TYR A 108 -17.35 21.20 19.69
CA TYR A 108 -18.20 21.89 20.67
C TYR A 108 -18.50 23.29 20.14
N GLU A 109 -19.45 23.39 19.22
CA GLU A 109 -20.12 24.66 18.90
C GLU A 109 -21.12 24.97 20.03
N ASP A 110 -20.89 26.09 20.72
CA ASP A 110 -21.83 26.69 21.66
C ASP A 110 -23.03 27.26 20.88
N HIS A 111 -24.18 26.60 20.99
CA HIS A 111 -25.47 27.16 20.61
C HIS A 111 -26.16 27.79 21.82
N SER A 112 -25.64 28.90 22.32
CA SER A 112 -26.42 29.80 23.16
C SER A 112 -27.19 30.79 22.27
N HIS A 113 -28.48 30.50 22.13
CA HIS A 113 -29.48 31.34 21.47
C HIS A 113 -29.56 32.71 22.12
N SER A 114 -29.58 33.76 21.29
CA SER A 114 -30.16 35.05 21.65
C SER A 114 -31.67 34.91 21.89
N SER A 115 -32.21 35.53 22.94
CA SER A 115 -33.49 36.27 22.87
C SER A 115 -33.74 37.11 24.13
N SER A 116 -34.01 38.39 23.87
CA SER A 116 -34.76 39.39 24.64
C SER A 116 -34.13 40.01 25.88
#